data_AF-A0A8J1Z4P9-F1
#
_entry.id   AF-A0A8J1Z4P9-F1
#
_cell.length_a   1.000
_cell.length_b   1.000
_cell.length_c   1.000
_cell.angle_alpha   90.00
_cell.angle_beta   90.00
_cell.angle_gamma   90.00
#
_symmetry.space_group_name_H-M   'P 1'
#
loop_
_entity.id
_entity.type
_entity.pdbx_description
1 polymer ?
#
loop_
_entity_poly.entity_id
_entity_poly.type
_entity_poly.pdbx_seq_one_letter_code
_entity_poly.pdbx_strand_id
1 'polypeptide(L)'
;MEEFAEEDWMLALLRCELHTLVHAFRKDVNDPERTSFPAIHFGHYYQLYTGKNFGGTLQNFNCKTLEELTRLVPDMCQHTVEMDDFALRREKTALLQDYDLVLPAHDDADMEVCKFIQDTEDARQMRTDRLDAGDENAALTFTYKGANVRGGQVTRTGVAQGGAVGQESFKRPIPNAQQYNDFQAKRSRGGNFQAQNASSGRR
;
A
#
# COMPACT_ATOMS: atom_id res chain seq x y z
N MET A 1 -29.65 -10.37 14.68
CA MET A 1 -28.34 -10.09 14.05
C MET A 1 -27.73 -9.02 14.91
N GLU A 2 -26.70 -9.37 15.66
CA GLU A 2 -25.88 -8.37 16.35
C GLU A 2 -25.16 -7.51 15.31
N GLU A 3 -24.96 -6.24 15.62
CA GLU A 3 -24.29 -5.28 14.75
C GLU A 3 -22.78 -5.53 14.77
N PHE A 4 -22.10 -5.31 13.64
CA PHE A 4 -20.65 -5.41 13.55
C PHE A 4 -19.98 -4.40 14.47
N ALA A 5 -19.00 -4.87 15.25
CA ALA A 5 -18.12 -3.98 15.99
C ALA A 5 -17.14 -3.27 15.04
N GLU A 6 -16.44 -2.25 15.53
CA GLU A 6 -15.45 -1.51 14.72
C GLU A 6 -14.34 -2.45 14.23
N GLU A 7 -13.94 -3.42 15.04
CA GLU A 7 -12.93 -4.42 14.71
C GLU A 7 -13.37 -5.35 13.59
N ASP A 8 -14.67 -5.66 13.50
CA ASP A 8 -15.22 -6.45 12.39
C ASP A 8 -15.16 -5.66 11.09
N TRP A 9 -15.50 -4.36 11.13
CA TRP A 9 -15.33 -3.48 9.98
C TRP A 9 -13.87 -3.33 9.57
N MET A 10 -12.95 -3.29 10.53
CA MET A 10 -11.50 -3.29 10.25
C MET A 10 -11.09 -4.57 9.49
N LEU A 11 -11.57 -5.74 9.89
CA LEU A 11 -11.28 -7.00 9.20
C LEU A 11 -11.88 -7.05 7.80
N ALA A 12 -13.12 -6.58 7.64
CA ALA A 12 -13.76 -6.51 6.32
C ALA A 12 -12.96 -5.61 5.35
N LEU A 13 -12.48 -4.45 5.83
CA LEU A 13 -11.63 -3.57 5.05
C LEU A 13 -10.27 -4.20 4.74
N LEU A 14 -9.66 -4.87 5.72
CA LEU A 14 -8.39 -5.58 5.51
C LEU A 14 -8.53 -6.65 4.43
N ARG A 15 -9.62 -7.43 4.43
CA ARG A 15 -9.92 -8.41 3.38
C ARG A 15 -9.95 -7.77 2.00
N CYS A 16 -10.70 -6.68 1.84
CA CYS A 16 -10.77 -5.92 0.60
C CYS A 16 -9.39 -5.44 0.14
N GLU A 17 -8.60 -4.89 1.06
CA GLU A 17 -7.28 -4.33 0.76
C GLU A 17 -6.29 -5.40 0.32
N LEU A 18 -6.21 -6.52 1.04
CA LEU A 18 -5.27 -7.58 0.71
C LEU A 18 -5.66 -8.26 -0.60
N HIS A 19 -6.94 -8.54 -0.80
CA HIS A 19 -7.47 -9.08 -2.07
C HIS A 19 -7.13 -8.16 -3.24
N THR A 20 -7.42 -6.87 -3.11
CA THR A 20 -7.13 -5.90 -4.17
C THR A 20 -5.63 -5.80 -4.46
N LEU A 21 -4.79 -5.81 -3.43
CA LEU A 21 -3.33 -5.70 -3.56
C LEU A 21 -2.76 -6.84 -4.40
N VAL A 22 -3.04 -8.09 -4.04
CA VAL A 22 -2.46 -9.27 -4.71
C VAL A 22 -2.93 -9.38 -6.16
N HIS A 23 -4.19 -9.04 -6.44
CA HIS A 23 -4.73 -9.05 -7.80
C HIS A 23 -4.29 -7.84 -8.63
N ALA A 24 -4.14 -6.66 -8.03
CA ALA A 24 -3.59 -5.49 -8.71
C ALA A 24 -2.15 -5.72 -9.15
N PHE A 25 -1.33 -6.34 -8.30
CA PHE A 25 0.03 -6.75 -8.66
C PHE A 25 0.04 -7.68 -9.88
N ARG A 26 -0.78 -8.75 -9.88
CA ARG A 26 -0.89 -9.70 -11.01
C ARG A 26 -1.25 -8.97 -12.31
N LYS A 27 -2.20 -8.03 -12.22
CA LYS A 27 -2.66 -7.24 -13.36
C LYS A 27 -1.58 -6.29 -13.89
N ASP A 28 -0.81 -5.65 -13.02
CA ASP A 28 0.24 -4.71 -13.40
C ASP A 28 1.45 -5.42 -14.00
N VAL A 29 1.85 -6.56 -13.44
CA VAL A 29 2.96 -7.36 -13.97
C VAL A 29 2.59 -8.02 -15.30
N ASN A 30 1.32 -8.41 -15.46
CA ASN A 30 0.77 -8.99 -16.69
C ASN A 30 1.62 -10.17 -17.24
N ASP A 31 2.15 -10.98 -16.33
CA ASP A 31 2.95 -12.18 -16.62
C ASP A 31 2.32 -13.37 -15.86
N PRO A 32 1.77 -14.38 -16.56
CA PRO A 32 1.15 -15.55 -15.95
C PRO A 32 2.09 -16.36 -15.04
N GLU A 33 3.41 -16.30 -15.29
CA GLU A 33 4.41 -17.02 -14.50
C GLU A 33 4.81 -16.24 -13.23
N ARG A 34 4.37 -14.98 -13.10
CA ARG A 34 4.61 -14.12 -11.93
C ARG A 34 3.30 -13.84 -11.21
N THR A 35 2.81 -14.87 -10.55
CA THR A 35 1.54 -14.85 -9.80
C THR A 35 1.62 -14.08 -8.49
N SER A 36 2.82 -13.75 -8.00
CA SER A 36 3.06 -13.15 -6.69
C SER A 36 4.42 -12.43 -6.63
N PHE A 37 4.75 -11.86 -5.47
CA PHE A 37 5.99 -11.17 -5.15
C PHE A 37 6.56 -11.62 -3.80
N PRO A 38 7.88 -11.42 -3.57
CA PRO A 38 8.52 -11.67 -2.28
C PRO A 38 7.91 -10.87 -1.12
N ALA A 39 7.64 -11.51 0.01
CA ALA A 39 7.06 -10.92 1.21
C ALA A 39 7.83 -9.68 1.73
N ILE A 40 9.14 -9.64 1.52
CA ILE A 40 10.00 -8.48 1.84
C ILE A 40 9.59 -7.19 1.12
N HIS A 41 8.89 -7.29 -0.01
CA HIS A 41 8.39 -6.17 -0.79
C HIS A 41 6.91 -5.83 -0.49
N PHE A 42 6.27 -6.56 0.43
CA PHE A 42 4.88 -6.34 0.77
C PHE A 42 4.58 -4.90 1.20
N GLY A 43 5.40 -4.33 2.09
CA GLY A 43 5.20 -2.95 2.53
C GLY A 43 5.24 -1.93 1.40
N HIS A 44 6.05 -2.17 0.37
CA HIS A 44 6.12 -1.33 -0.83
C HIS A 44 4.83 -1.44 -1.65
N TYR A 45 4.39 -2.65 -1.99
CA TYR A 45 3.18 -2.86 -2.79
C TYR A 45 1.91 -2.47 -2.02
N TYR A 46 1.86 -2.71 -0.72
CA TYR A 46 0.76 -2.27 0.12
C TYR A 46 0.61 -0.74 0.06
N GLN A 47 1.71 0.00 0.19
CA GLN A 47 1.67 1.45 0.05
C GLN A 47 1.33 1.90 -1.38
N LEU A 48 1.84 1.21 -2.40
CA LEU A 48 1.58 1.53 -3.81
C LEU A 48 0.08 1.41 -4.15
N TYR A 49 -0.57 0.32 -3.74
CA TYR A 49 -1.95 0.02 -4.12
C TYR A 49 -3.00 0.61 -3.18
N THR A 50 -2.73 0.69 -1.88
CA THR A 50 -3.70 1.20 -0.89
C THR A 50 -3.47 2.67 -0.51
N GLY A 51 -2.27 3.20 -0.78
CA GLY A 51 -1.82 4.51 -0.29
C GLY A 51 -1.53 4.56 1.22
N LYS A 52 -1.71 3.46 1.96
CA LYS A 52 -1.53 3.39 3.41
C LYS A 52 -0.10 3.00 3.78
N ASN A 53 0.37 3.51 4.91
CA ASN A 53 1.64 3.07 5.47
C ASN A 53 1.47 1.70 6.14
N PHE A 54 2.20 0.69 5.66
CA PHE A 54 2.11 -0.68 6.18
C PHE A 54 2.41 -0.79 7.67
N GLY A 55 3.43 -0.07 8.18
CA GLY A 55 3.78 -0.08 9.60
C GLY A 55 2.66 0.48 10.48
N GLY A 56 1.94 1.50 10.02
CA GLY A 56 0.74 2.02 10.68
C GLY A 56 -0.41 1.01 10.67
N THR A 57 -0.61 0.30 9.55
CA THR A 57 -1.60 -0.78 9.47
C THR A 57 -1.29 -1.89 10.48
N LEU A 58 -0.05 -2.37 10.56
CA LEU A 58 0.36 -3.37 11.55
C LEU A 58 0.03 -2.93 12.98
N GLN A 59 0.31 -1.68 13.33
CA GLN A 59 -0.04 -1.13 14.65
C GLN A 59 -1.55 -1.12 14.92
N ASN A 60 -2.37 -0.79 13.91
CA ASN A 60 -3.82 -0.76 14.07
C ASN A 60 -4.39 -2.16 14.37
N PHE A 61 -3.82 -3.20 13.76
CA PHE A 61 -4.22 -4.60 14.02
C PHE A 61 -3.48 -5.24 15.21
N ASN A 62 -2.62 -4.48 15.89
CA ASN A 62 -1.74 -4.99 16.95
C ASN A 62 -0.84 -6.16 16.49
N CYS A 63 -0.45 -6.15 15.21
CA CYS A 63 0.49 -7.08 14.61
C CYS A 63 1.89 -6.49 14.58
N LYS A 64 2.91 -7.34 14.65
CA LYS A 64 4.33 -6.99 14.55
C LYS A 64 4.94 -7.38 13.21
N THR A 65 4.39 -8.40 12.58
CA THR A 65 4.90 -8.97 11.32
C THR A 65 3.80 -9.08 10.29
N LEU A 66 4.19 -9.24 9.02
CA LEU A 66 3.26 -9.53 7.93
C LEU A 66 2.51 -10.84 8.17
N GLU A 67 3.20 -11.86 8.65
CA GLU A 67 2.64 -13.17 9.00
C GLU A 67 1.48 -13.06 9.99
N GLU A 68 1.65 -12.29 11.08
CA GLU A 68 0.57 -12.06 12.03
C GLU A 68 -0.63 -11.35 11.40
N LEU A 69 -0.41 -10.48 10.41
CA LEU A 69 -1.49 -9.79 9.70
C LEU A 69 -2.23 -10.74 8.74
N THR A 70 -1.52 -11.59 7.99
CA THR A 70 -2.15 -12.54 7.06
C THR A 70 -2.94 -13.62 7.80
N ARG A 71 -2.55 -13.98 9.03
CA ARG A 71 -3.32 -14.87 9.92
C ARG A 71 -4.72 -14.36 10.27
N LEU A 72 -4.95 -13.05 10.23
CA LEU A 72 -6.26 -12.48 10.53
C LEU A 72 -7.27 -12.72 9.40
N VAL A 73 -6.77 -12.86 8.17
CA VAL A 73 -7.56 -12.98 6.93
C VAL A 73 -6.95 -13.99 5.96
N PRO A 74 -6.72 -15.25 6.38
CA PRO A 74 -6.05 -16.27 5.57
C PRO A 74 -6.88 -16.67 4.34
N ASP A 75 -8.16 -16.33 4.37
CA ASP A 75 -9.12 -16.49 3.28
C ASP A 75 -8.85 -15.56 2.09
N MET A 76 -8.08 -14.49 2.24
CA MET A 76 -7.77 -13.55 1.14
C MET A 76 -6.33 -13.65 0.66
N CYS A 77 -5.40 -13.82 1.60
CA CYS A 77 -3.98 -13.67 1.34
C CYS A 77 -3.17 -14.62 2.22
N GLN A 78 -2.30 -15.42 1.60
CA GLN A 78 -1.50 -16.45 2.28
C GLN A 78 -0.03 -16.10 2.24
N HIS A 79 0.63 -16.23 3.39
CA HIS A 79 2.07 -16.10 3.51
C HIS A 79 2.70 -17.50 3.46
N THR A 80 3.69 -17.72 2.59
CA THR A 80 4.23 -19.07 2.35
C THR A 80 4.88 -19.72 3.57
N VAL A 81 5.39 -18.91 4.51
CA VAL A 81 5.90 -19.38 5.82
C VAL A 81 4.85 -20.18 6.62
N GLU A 82 3.56 -19.92 6.39
CA GLU A 82 2.47 -20.59 7.11
C GLU A 82 1.92 -21.81 6.38
N MET A 83 2.33 -22.01 5.14
CA MET A 83 1.85 -23.10 4.31
C MET A 83 2.60 -24.39 4.65
N ASP A 84 1.91 -25.52 4.54
CA ASP A 84 2.56 -26.81 4.69
C ASP A 84 3.42 -27.18 3.45
N ASP A 85 4.39 -28.08 3.65
CA ASP A 85 5.28 -28.57 2.59
C ASP A 85 4.54 -29.15 1.39
N PHE A 86 3.31 -29.65 1.59
CA PHE A 86 2.53 -30.25 0.51
C PHE A 86 1.88 -29.18 -0.38
N ALA A 87 1.37 -28.10 0.21
CA ALA A 87 0.83 -26.94 -0.48
C ALA A 87 1.92 -26.19 -1.23
N LEU A 88 3.10 -26.01 -0.61
CA LEU A 88 4.27 -25.39 -1.26
C LEU A 88 4.74 -26.15 -2.50
N ARG A 89 4.61 -27.48 -2.54
CA ARG A 89 4.98 -28.28 -3.74
C ARG A 89 4.06 -28.04 -4.94
N ARG A 90 2.83 -27.59 -4.72
CA ARG A 90 1.89 -27.25 -5.80
C ARG A 90 2.25 -25.91 -6.43
N GLU A 91 2.80 -25.00 -5.62
CA GLU A 91 3.25 -23.69 -6.08
C GLU A 91 4.64 -23.81 -6.70
N LYS A 92 4.71 -23.86 -8.03
CA LYS A 92 5.98 -23.99 -8.79
C LYS A 92 6.49 -22.65 -9.33
N THR A 93 6.49 -21.62 -8.48
CA THR A 93 7.09 -20.34 -8.86
C THR A 93 8.58 -20.35 -8.54
N ALA A 94 9.43 -19.97 -9.51
CA ALA A 94 10.89 -19.94 -9.33
C ALA A 94 11.34 -19.10 -8.12
N LEU A 95 10.54 -18.08 -7.75
CA LEU A 95 10.78 -17.21 -6.60
C LEU A 95 10.71 -17.93 -5.26
N LEU A 96 9.93 -19.02 -5.15
CA LEU A 96 9.70 -19.74 -3.89
C LEU A 96 10.97 -20.46 -3.39
N GLN A 97 11.97 -20.66 -4.26
CA GLN A 97 13.26 -21.25 -3.85
C GLN A 97 14.08 -20.30 -2.99
N ASP A 98 13.97 -19.00 -3.25
CA ASP A 98 14.85 -17.98 -2.67
C ASP A 98 14.12 -17.08 -1.66
N TYR A 99 12.78 -16.97 -1.76
CA TYR A 99 12.00 -16.01 -0.99
C TYR A 99 10.66 -16.59 -0.52
N ASP A 100 10.25 -16.14 0.66
CA ASP A 100 8.85 -16.23 1.08
C ASP A 100 7.98 -15.31 0.21
N LEU A 101 6.79 -15.80 -0.15
CA LEU A 101 5.87 -15.11 -1.05
C LEU A 101 4.54 -14.80 -0.35
N VAL A 102 3.77 -13.93 -1.02
CA VAL A 102 2.43 -13.54 -0.60
C VAL A 102 1.44 -13.91 -1.70
N LEU A 103 0.76 -15.02 -1.53
CA LEU A 103 -0.11 -15.62 -2.55
C LEU A 103 -1.56 -15.18 -2.32
N PRO A 104 -2.35 -14.93 -3.38
CA PRO A 104 -3.79 -14.81 -3.22
C PRO A 104 -4.39 -16.17 -2.86
N ALA A 105 -5.38 -16.15 -1.97
CA ALA A 105 -6.13 -17.36 -1.62
C ALA A 105 -7.23 -17.70 -2.64
N HIS A 106 -7.63 -16.72 -3.46
CA HIS A 106 -8.63 -16.85 -4.51
C HIS A 106 -8.04 -16.47 -5.87
N ASP A 107 -8.45 -17.16 -6.94
CA ASP A 107 -8.03 -16.81 -8.30
C ASP A 107 -8.89 -15.69 -8.92
N ASP A 108 -10.12 -15.53 -8.42
CA ASP A 108 -11.05 -14.54 -8.91
C ASP A 108 -10.73 -13.14 -8.37
N ALA A 109 -10.34 -12.23 -9.26
CA ALA A 109 -10.06 -10.85 -8.88
C ALA A 109 -11.34 -10.03 -8.59
N ASP A 110 -12.46 -10.38 -9.22
CA ASP A 110 -13.69 -9.58 -9.23
C ASP A 110 -14.71 -10.11 -8.20
N MET A 111 -14.23 -10.43 -7.00
CA MET A 111 -15.08 -10.88 -5.90
C MET A 111 -16.10 -9.81 -5.49
N GLU A 112 -17.34 -10.24 -5.28
CA GLU A 112 -18.40 -9.35 -4.80
C GLU A 112 -18.10 -8.84 -3.39
N VAL A 113 -18.38 -7.56 -3.14
CA VAL A 113 -18.17 -6.94 -1.82
C VAL A 113 -18.90 -7.69 -0.71
N CYS A 114 -20.08 -8.24 -1.01
CA CYS A 114 -20.86 -9.05 -0.08
C CYS A 114 -20.09 -10.27 0.44
N LYS A 115 -19.18 -10.84 -0.35
CA LYS A 115 -18.37 -11.99 0.05
C LYS A 115 -17.42 -11.63 1.20
N PHE A 116 -16.76 -10.47 1.14
CA PHE A 116 -15.88 -10.03 2.23
C PHE A 116 -16.64 -9.79 3.54
N ILE A 117 -17.88 -9.30 3.46
CA ILE A 117 -18.75 -9.14 4.63
C ILE A 117 -19.17 -10.50 5.18
N GLN A 118 -19.54 -11.44 4.32
CA GLN A 118 -19.89 -12.80 4.73
C GLN A 118 -18.72 -13.51 5.42
N ASP A 119 -17.52 -13.45 4.83
CA ASP A 119 -16.32 -14.07 5.41
C ASP A 119 -15.93 -13.43 6.75
N THR A 120 -16.24 -12.14 6.91
CA THR A 120 -16.06 -11.44 8.18
C THR A 120 -17.07 -11.91 9.23
N GLU A 121 -18.33 -12.12 8.86
CA GLU A 121 -19.36 -12.65 9.76
C GLU A 121 -19.04 -14.09 10.17
N ASP A 122 -18.63 -14.93 9.23
CA ASP A 122 -18.25 -16.32 9.52
C ASP A 122 -17.07 -16.37 10.51
N ALA A 123 -16.05 -15.54 10.29
CA ALA A 123 -14.91 -15.42 11.21
C ALA A 123 -15.31 -14.83 12.58
N ARG A 124 -16.28 -13.91 12.61
CA ARG A 124 -16.85 -13.37 13.84
C ARG A 124 -17.60 -14.43 14.63
N GLN A 125 -18.45 -15.23 13.99
CA GLN A 125 -19.16 -16.32 14.64
C GLN A 125 -18.19 -17.35 15.23
N MET A 126 -17.19 -17.79 14.46
CA MET A 126 -16.16 -18.71 14.95
C MET A 126 -15.40 -18.15 16.17
N ARG A 127 -15.12 -16.84 16.17
CA ARG A 127 -14.48 -16.17 17.31
C ARG A 127 -15.39 -16.15 18.53
N THR A 128 -16.66 -15.82 18.37
CA THR A 128 -17.66 -15.85 19.45
C THR A 128 -17.76 -17.25 20.05
N ASP A 129 -17.86 -18.29 19.22
CA ASP A 129 -17.94 -19.68 19.68
C ASP A 129 -16.70 -20.09 20.50
N ARG A 130 -15.50 -19.62 20.11
CA ARG A 130 -14.26 -19.85 20.87
C ARG A 130 -14.24 -19.10 22.20
N LEU A 131 -14.71 -17.86 22.23
CA LEU A 131 -14.82 -17.09 23.47
C LEU A 131 -15.81 -17.72 24.44
N ASP A 132 -16.96 -18.20 23.95
CA ASP A 132 -17.96 -18.92 24.76
C ASP A 132 -17.42 -20.25 25.31
N ALA A 133 -16.50 -20.89 24.58
CA ALA A 133 -15.76 -22.05 25.04
C ALA A 133 -14.62 -21.73 26.03
N GLY A 134 -14.38 -20.45 26.34
CA GLY A 134 -13.36 -19.99 27.27
C GLY A 134 -11.95 -19.83 26.67
N ASP A 135 -11.80 -19.82 25.35
CA ASP A 135 -10.53 -19.51 24.69
C ASP A 135 -10.33 -18.00 24.57
N GLU A 136 -9.76 -17.40 25.61
CA GLU A 136 -9.50 -15.95 25.67
C GLU A 136 -8.57 -15.45 24.56
N ASN A 137 -7.77 -16.33 23.93
CA ASN A 137 -6.90 -15.95 22.81
C ASN A 137 -7.67 -15.63 21.53
N ALA A 138 -8.98 -15.90 21.48
CA ALA A 138 -9.82 -15.52 20.37
C ALA A 138 -10.17 -14.02 20.37
N ALA A 139 -9.99 -13.31 21.49
CA ALA A 139 -10.33 -11.89 21.59
C ALA A 139 -9.48 -11.01 20.67
N LEU A 140 -10.11 -10.06 19.97
CA LEU A 140 -9.41 -9.06 19.16
C LEU A 140 -8.83 -7.96 20.05
N THR A 141 -7.63 -7.49 19.73
CA THR A 141 -6.90 -6.47 20.50
C THR A 141 -6.50 -5.27 19.64
N PHE A 142 -7.31 -4.96 18.64
CA PHE A 142 -6.99 -3.92 17.66
C PHE A 142 -6.98 -2.53 18.29
N THR A 143 -6.12 -1.67 17.76
CA THR A 143 -6.08 -0.26 18.12
C THR A 143 -6.77 0.52 17.02
N TYR A 144 -8.06 0.83 17.19
CA TYR A 144 -8.76 1.73 16.29
C TYR A 144 -8.25 3.16 16.49
N LYS A 145 -7.45 3.65 15.54
CA LYS A 145 -7.24 5.08 15.34
C LYS A 145 -8.07 5.45 14.14
N GLY A 146 -9.31 5.90 14.38
CA GLY A 146 -10.18 6.43 13.33
C GLY A 146 -9.39 7.33 12.40
N ALA A 147 -9.63 7.19 11.09
CA ALA A 147 -8.93 7.97 10.09
C ALA A 147 -9.03 9.43 10.49
N ASN A 148 -7.91 10.02 10.89
CA ASN A 148 -7.81 11.46 11.10
C ASN A 148 -8.04 12.09 9.73
N VAL A 149 -9.30 12.33 9.40
CA VAL A 149 -9.68 13.31 8.40
C VAL A 149 -9.09 14.58 8.98
N ARG A 150 -7.87 14.93 8.53
CA ARG A 150 -7.28 16.23 8.75
C ARG A 150 -8.19 17.23 8.05
N GLY A 151 -9.31 17.54 8.69
CA GLY A 151 -10.10 18.71 8.40
C GLY A 151 -9.14 19.87 8.53
N GLY A 152 -8.77 20.46 7.40
CA GLY A 152 -8.00 21.69 7.39
C GLY A 152 -8.73 22.70 8.24
N GLN A 153 -8.25 22.89 9.46
CA GLN A 153 -8.77 23.86 10.40
C GLN A 153 -8.44 25.23 9.83
N VAL A 154 -9.37 25.79 9.05
CA VAL A 154 -9.34 27.18 8.63
C VAL A 154 -9.43 28.00 9.90
N THR A 155 -8.32 28.59 10.31
CA THR A 155 -8.26 29.57 11.37
C THR A 155 -9.03 30.81 10.95
N ARG A 156 -10.29 30.91 11.38
CA ARG A 156 -11.07 32.15 11.35
C ARG A 156 -10.56 33.06 12.46
N THR A 157 -9.64 33.96 12.14
CA THR A 157 -9.26 35.07 13.01
C THR A 157 -10.20 36.25 12.81
N GLY A 158 -11.02 36.52 13.83
CA GLY A 158 -11.33 37.84 14.40
C GLY A 158 -11.76 38.98 13.46
N VAL A 159 -13.04 39.33 13.56
CA VAL A 159 -13.60 40.63 13.16
C VAL A 159 -12.99 41.73 14.05
N ALA A 160 -12.36 42.74 13.44
CA ALA A 160 -12.09 44.03 14.06
C ALA A 160 -12.43 45.15 13.07
N GLN A 161 -13.26 46.07 13.57
CA GLN A 161 -13.91 47.20 12.90
C GLN A 161 -12.99 48.43 12.93
N GLY A 162 -12.79 49.13 11.81
CA GLY A 162 -12.29 50.51 11.82
C GLY A 162 -11.46 50.99 10.62
N GLY A 163 -12.07 51.82 9.76
CA GLY A 163 -11.54 53.13 9.34
C GLY A 163 -10.27 53.26 8.46
N ALA A 164 -10.51 53.59 7.18
CA ALA A 164 -9.88 54.68 6.39
C ALA A 164 -8.41 54.63 5.89
N VAL A 165 -8.33 54.71 4.55
CA VAL A 165 -7.36 55.42 3.68
C VAL A 165 -5.97 54.79 3.43
N GLY A 166 -5.71 54.47 2.15
CA GLY A 166 -4.37 54.23 1.61
C GLY A 166 -4.34 53.19 0.48
N GLN A 167 -4.53 53.62 -0.76
CA GLN A 167 -4.17 52.82 -1.93
C GLN A 167 -2.65 52.66 -1.96
N GLU A 168 -2.13 51.45 -1.77
CA GLU A 168 -0.80 51.08 -2.28
C GLU A 168 -0.76 49.60 -2.64
N SER A 169 -0.44 49.34 -3.91
CA SER A 169 -0.46 48.03 -4.54
C SER A 169 0.79 47.22 -4.17
N PHE A 170 0.64 46.19 -3.35
CA PHE A 170 1.71 45.20 -3.12
C PHE A 170 1.80 44.23 -4.29
N LYS A 171 2.77 44.51 -5.18
CA LYS A 171 3.25 43.60 -6.23
C LYS A 171 3.87 42.36 -5.58
N ARG A 172 3.39 41.17 -5.96
CA ARG A 172 4.12 39.91 -5.70
C ARG A 172 5.43 39.94 -6.51
N PRO A 173 6.58 39.55 -5.95
CA PRO A 173 7.81 39.47 -6.73
C PRO A 173 7.68 38.37 -7.78
N ILE A 174 7.78 38.75 -9.05
CA ILE A 174 7.96 37.82 -10.16
C ILE A 174 9.44 37.37 -10.11
N PRO A 175 9.74 36.07 -10.07
CA PRO A 175 11.12 35.59 -10.16
C PRO A 175 11.80 36.09 -11.43
N ASN A 176 13.00 36.64 -11.29
CA ASN A 176 13.76 37.31 -12.32
C ASN A 176 14.09 36.37 -13.49
N ALA A 177 13.79 36.80 -14.73
CA ALA A 177 13.97 36.04 -15.98
C ALA A 177 15.44 35.73 -16.34
N GLN A 178 16.40 36.18 -15.54
CA GLN A 178 17.82 35.84 -15.71
C GLN A 178 18.18 34.41 -15.29
N GLN A 179 17.39 33.75 -14.42
CA GLN A 179 17.68 32.38 -13.97
C GLN A 179 17.37 31.31 -15.04
N TYR A 180 16.53 31.61 -16.03
CA TYR A 180 16.21 30.65 -17.10
C TYR A 180 17.31 30.54 -18.15
N ASN A 181 18.14 31.59 -18.31
CA ASN A 181 19.24 31.60 -19.28
C ASN A 181 20.48 30.82 -18.78
N ASP A 182 20.72 30.77 -17.48
CA ASP A 182 21.86 30.02 -16.90
C ASP A 182 21.68 28.50 -16.95
N PHE A 183 20.43 28.01 -16.96
CA PHE A 183 20.16 26.57 -17.08
C PHE A 183 20.31 26.05 -18.51
N GLN A 184 20.10 26.90 -19.53
CA GLN A 184 20.34 26.55 -20.93
C GLN A 184 21.80 26.74 -21.36
N ALA A 185 22.53 27.72 -20.80
CA ALA A 185 23.94 27.95 -21.13
C ALA A 185 24.87 26.80 -20.72
N LYS A 186 24.52 26.01 -19.69
CA LYS A 186 25.29 24.84 -19.25
C LYS A 186 25.11 23.58 -20.10
N ARG A 187 24.10 23.52 -20.98
CA ARG A 187 23.94 22.42 -21.94
C ARG A 187 24.65 22.66 -23.29
N SER A 188 25.14 23.87 -23.55
CA SER A 188 25.73 24.27 -24.84
C SER A 188 27.27 24.35 -24.86
N ARG A 189 27.96 24.04 -23.74
CA ARG A 189 29.44 23.97 -23.66
C ARG A 189 29.95 22.52 -23.50
N GLY A 190 29.54 21.65 -24.41
CA GLY A 190 30.01 20.26 -24.48
C GLY A 190 29.99 19.74 -25.92
N GLY A 191 30.56 20.51 -26.84
CA GLY A 191 30.72 20.11 -28.24
C GLY A 191 32.15 19.65 -28.55
N ASN A 192 32.24 18.65 -29.43
CA ASN A 192 33.38 18.13 -30.20
C ASN A 192 34.19 16.98 -29.61
N PHE A 193 33.80 15.76 -29.99
CA PHE A 193 34.77 14.79 -30.51
C PHE A 193 34.44 14.48 -31.98
N GLN A 194 35.32 14.96 -32.84
CA GLN A 194 35.27 14.88 -34.28
C GLN A 194 35.78 13.51 -34.72
N ALA A 195 34.96 12.78 -35.48
CA ALA A 195 35.37 11.57 -36.18
C ALA A 195 36.37 11.92 -37.29
N GLN A 196 37.54 11.29 -37.29
CA GLN A 196 38.41 11.23 -38.46
C GLN A 196 38.82 9.78 -38.72
N ASN A 197 38.46 9.33 -39.91
CA ASN A 197 38.95 8.12 -40.58
C ASN A 197 40.48 8.15 -40.72
N ALA A 198 41.13 7.02 -40.47
CA ALA A 198 42.44 6.72 -41.04
C ALA A 198 42.55 5.21 -41.31
N SER A 199 42.36 4.85 -42.57
CA SER A 199 42.69 3.57 -43.18
C SER A 199 44.08 3.64 -43.82
N SER A 200 45.03 2.83 -43.32
CA SER A 200 46.30 2.37 -43.94
C SER A 200 47.22 1.95 -42.79
N GLY A 201 47.82 0.76 -42.68
CA GLY A 201 48.30 -0.19 -43.67
C GLY A 201 49.79 -0.45 -43.39
N ARG A 202 50.18 -1.73 -43.27
CA ARG A 202 51.57 -2.28 -43.12
C ARG A 202 52.22 -1.99 -41.75
N ARG A 203 52.93 -2.92 -41.12
CA ARG A 203 53.81 -3.99 -41.63
C ARG A 203 53.93 -5.09 -40.56
#